data_AF-A0A0Q8R0R2-F1
#
_entry.id   AF-A0A0Q8R0R2-F1
#
_cell.length_a   1.000
_cell.length_b   1.000
_cell.length_c   1.000
_cell.angle_alpha   90.00
_cell.angle_beta   90.00
_cell.angle_gamma   90.00
#
_symmetry.space_group_name_H-M   'P 1'
#
loop_
_entity.id
_entity.type
_entity.pdbx_description
1 polymer ?
#
loop_
_entity_poly.entity_id
_entity_poly.type
_entity_poly.pdbx_seq_one_letter_code
_entity_poly.pdbx_strand_id
1 'polypeptide(L)'
;MGSFLAGGAIVSANDMDALLDLGFAYSTGSKGYPVDFVTAHKWFNLAALAGSPQAQHCRADIADQMSSRDIAEAQRRARTWLAGHAAH
;
A
#
# COMPACT_ATOMS: atom_id res chain seq x y z
N MET A 1 29.69 3.47 16.79
CA MET A 1 29.02 2.22 16.42
C MET A 1 27.57 2.32 16.86
N GLY A 2 26.73 2.95 16.05
CA GLY A 2 25.30 3.13 16.33
C GLY A 2 24.51 2.11 15.53
N SER A 3 23.89 1.15 16.23
CA SER A 3 22.95 0.19 15.68
C SER A 3 21.74 0.92 15.10
N PHE A 4 21.62 0.95 13.77
CA PHE A 4 20.34 1.18 13.12
C PHE A 4 19.72 -0.19 12.87
N LEU A 5 18.79 -0.57 13.75
CA LEU A 5 17.80 -1.58 13.46
C LEU A 5 16.92 -1.03 12.32
N ALA A 6 17.40 -1.13 11.09
CA ALA A 6 16.56 -1.04 9.90
C ALA A 6 15.73 -2.33 9.86
N GLY A 7 14.71 -2.40 10.71
CA GLY A 7 13.72 -3.46 10.69
C GLY A 7 13.02 -3.46 9.35
N GLY A 8 13.49 -4.32 8.44
CA GLY A 8 12.78 -4.80 7.27
C GLY A 8 12.31 -3.73 6.29
N ALA A 9 13.22 -3.22 5.45
CA ALA A 9 12.80 -2.72 4.14
C ALA A 9 12.45 -3.94 3.26
N ILE A 10 11.29 -4.55 3.50
CA ILE A 10 10.72 -5.64 2.68
C ILE A 10 10.37 -5.10 1.28
N VAL A 11 10.24 -3.77 1.16
CA VAL A 11 9.86 -3.00 -0.03
C VAL A 11 10.89 -1.89 -0.19
N SER A 12 11.63 -1.89 -1.30
CA SER A 12 12.62 -0.86 -1.66
C SER A 12 11.93 0.43 -2.07
N ALA A 13 12.67 1.55 -2.12
CA ALA A 13 12.18 2.79 -2.73
C ALA A 13 11.69 2.59 -4.18
N ASN A 14 12.31 1.68 -4.94
CA ASN A 14 11.83 1.33 -6.28
C ASN A 14 10.46 0.62 -6.26
N ASP A 15 10.21 -0.19 -5.23
CA ASP A 15 8.93 -0.87 -5.06
C ASP A 15 7.85 0.09 -4.56
N MET A 16 8.24 1.10 -3.77
CA MET A 16 7.34 2.14 -3.25
C MET A 16 6.62 2.90 -4.38
N ASP A 17 7.35 3.38 -5.40
CA ASP A 17 6.76 4.11 -6.53
C ASP A 17 5.83 3.21 -7.36
N ALA A 18 6.23 1.94 -7.58
CA ALA A 18 5.40 0.97 -8.28
C ALA A 18 4.09 0.67 -7.53
N LEU A 19 4.15 0.55 -6.19
CA LEU A 19 2.98 0.35 -5.34
C LEU A 19 2.09 1.60 -5.33
N LEU A 20 2.68 2.80 -5.31
CA LEU A 20 1.92 4.06 -5.41
C LEU A 20 1.17 4.15 -6.74
N ASP A 21 1.83 3.81 -7.85
CA ASP A 21 1.24 3.78 -9.19
C ASP A 21 0.09 2.78 -9.31
N LEU A 22 0.22 1.61 -8.69
CA LEU A 22 -0.87 0.63 -8.61
C LEU A 22 -2.04 1.17 -7.81
N GLY A 23 -1.78 1.84 -6.69
CA GLY A 23 -2.82 2.51 -5.91
C GLY A 23 -3.62 3.51 -6.77
N PHE A 24 -2.92 4.33 -7.56
CA PHE A 24 -3.58 5.25 -8.49
C PHE A 24 -4.38 4.53 -9.56
N ALA A 25 -3.83 3.48 -10.18
CA ALA A 25 -4.52 2.72 -11.22
C ALA A 25 -5.86 2.15 -10.73
N TYR A 26 -5.88 1.53 -9.55
CA TYR A 26 -7.12 0.99 -8.96
C TYR A 26 -8.05 2.07 -8.40
N SER A 27 -7.55 3.22 -7.95
CA SER A 27 -8.42 4.31 -7.47
C SER A 27 -9.15 5.02 -8.62
N THR A 28 -8.52 5.11 -9.79
CA THR A 28 -9.04 5.83 -10.95
C THR A 28 -9.65 4.92 -12.02
N GLY A 29 -9.43 3.61 -11.92
CA GLY A 29 -9.81 2.66 -12.96
C GLY A 29 -9.02 2.85 -14.27
N SER A 30 -7.74 3.20 -14.16
CA SER A 30 -6.85 3.46 -15.29
C SER A 30 -5.92 2.29 -15.59
N LYS A 31 -5.18 2.36 -16.71
CA LYS A 31 -4.25 1.30 -17.16
C LYS A 31 -4.91 -0.10 -17.30
N GLY A 32 -6.22 -0.15 -17.55
CA GLY A 32 -7.00 -1.39 -17.70
C GLY A 32 -7.47 -2.01 -16.39
N TYR A 33 -7.21 -1.37 -15.24
CA TYR A 33 -7.71 -1.83 -13.94
C TYR A 33 -9.11 -1.29 -13.66
N PRO A 34 -9.98 -2.05 -12.97
CA PRO A 34 -11.27 -1.53 -12.51
C PRO A 34 -11.06 -0.58 -11.33
N VAL A 35 -12.05 0.28 -11.09
CA VAL A 35 -12.12 1.06 -9.85
C VAL A 35 -12.37 0.10 -8.68
N ASP A 36 -11.40 0.01 -7.77
CA ASP A 36 -11.47 -0.82 -6.56
C ASP A 36 -10.68 -0.13 -5.42
N PHE A 37 -11.42 0.54 -4.52
CA PHE A 37 -10.81 1.23 -3.40
C PHE A 37 -10.18 0.30 -2.35
N VAL A 38 -10.65 -0.94 -2.22
CA VAL A 38 -10.01 -1.93 -1.32
C VAL A 38 -8.61 -2.26 -1.83
N THR A 39 -8.50 -2.50 -3.13
CA THR A 39 -7.20 -2.81 -3.75
C THR A 39 -6.31 -1.57 -3.83
N ALA A 40 -6.86 -0.38 -4.13
CA ALA A 40 -6.10 0.88 -4.08
C ALA A 40 -5.53 1.16 -2.69
N HIS A 41 -6.36 1.05 -1.64
CA HIS A 41 -5.94 1.26 -0.25
C HIS A 41 -4.88 0.26 0.19
N LYS A 42 -4.96 -1.00 -0.25
CA LYS A 42 -3.92 -2.00 -0.01
C LYS A 42 -2.56 -1.50 -0.54
N TRP A 43 -2.51 -1.03 -1.79
CA TRP A 43 -1.26 -0.60 -2.42
C TRP A 43 -0.71 0.68 -1.82
N PHE A 44 -1.56 1.68 -1.56
CA PHE A 44 -1.13 2.88 -0.83
C PHE A 44 -0.66 2.57 0.59
N ASN A 45 -1.27 1.60 1.29
CA ASN A 45 -0.80 1.17 2.59
C ASN A 45 0.60 0.56 2.55
N LEU A 46 0.92 -0.23 1.52
CA LEU A 46 2.25 -0.80 1.35
C LEU A 46 3.29 0.26 0.98
N ALA A 47 2.97 1.16 0.06
CA ALA A 47 3.85 2.28 -0.29
C ALA A 47 4.08 3.24 0.90
N ALA A 48 3.06 3.47 1.73
CA ALA A 48 3.16 4.27 2.95
C ALA A 48 4.10 3.63 3.99
N LEU A 49 4.05 2.30 4.13
CA LEU A 49 4.96 1.54 5.00
C LEU A 49 6.41 1.58 4.50
N ALA A 50 6.61 1.67 3.18
CA ALA A 50 7.92 1.89 2.56
C ALA A 50 8.43 3.33 2.66
N GLY A 51 7.62 4.25 3.23
CA GLY A 51 8.03 5.63 3.52
C GLY A 51 7.46 6.70 2.59
N SER A 52 6.53 6.38 1.67
CA SER A 52 5.93 7.38 0.78
C SER A 52 4.94 8.29 1.53
N PRO A 53 5.21 9.62 1.65
CA PRO A 53 4.26 10.55 2.25
C PRO A 53 3.03 10.74 1.36
N GLN A 54 3.21 10.69 0.04
CA GLN A 54 2.11 10.76 -0.92
C GLN A 54 1.16 9.59 -0.75
N ALA A 55 1.68 8.36 -0.58
CA ALA A 55 0.84 7.20 -0.32
C ALA A 55 0.10 7.29 1.02
N GLN A 56 0.68 7.92 2.03
CA GLN A 56 0.00 8.16 3.32
C GLN A 56 -1.21 9.07 3.14
N HIS A 57 -1.08 10.17 2.39
CA HIS A 57 -2.19 11.05 2.05
C HIS A 57 -3.25 10.32 1.22
N CYS A 58 -2.86 9.71 0.09
CA CYS A 58 -3.82 9.01 -0.77
C CYS A 58 -4.57 7.89 -0.04
N ARG A 59 -3.90 7.17 0.87
CA ARG A 59 -4.54 6.15 1.71
C ARG A 59 -5.61 6.76 2.62
N ALA A 60 -5.33 7.90 3.25
CA ALA A 60 -6.28 8.59 4.12
C ALA A 60 -7.47 9.12 3.30
N ASP A 61 -7.20 9.78 2.18
CA ASP A 61 -8.22 10.40 1.33
C ASP A 61 -9.25 9.39 0.82
N ILE A 62 -8.82 8.20 0.42
CA ILE A 62 -9.76 7.16 -0.05
C ILE A 62 -10.40 6.39 1.10
N ALA A 63 -9.79 6.35 2.29
CA ALA A 63 -10.38 5.67 3.45
C ALA A 63 -11.68 6.34 3.89
N ASP A 64 -11.81 7.65 3.69
CA ASP A 64 -13.05 8.41 3.95
C ASP A 64 -14.22 7.98 3.05
N GLN A 65 -13.95 7.31 1.93
CA GLN A 65 -14.95 6.78 1.00
C GLN A 65 -15.24 5.29 1.21
N MET A 66 -14.56 4.64 2.15
CA MET A 66 -14.62 3.20 2.38
C MET A 66 -15.36 2.87 3.67
N SER A 67 -16.01 1.71 3.71
CA SER A 67 -16.53 1.20 4.98
C SER A 67 -15.41 0.68 5.88
N SER A 68 -15.63 0.62 7.19
CA SER A 68 -14.67 0.01 8.13
C SER A 68 -14.35 -1.45 7.77
N ARG A 69 -15.31 -2.17 7.16
CA ARG A 69 -15.12 -3.55 6.68
C ARG A 69 -14.13 -3.59 5.51
N ASP A 70 -14.25 -2.66 4.58
CA ASP A 70 -13.38 -2.54 3.41
C ASP A 70 -11.96 -2.15 3.79
N ILE A 71 -11.81 -1.22 4.74
CA ILE A 71 -10.50 -0.84 5.29
C ILE A 71 -9.84 -2.05 5.96
N ALA A 72 -10.59 -2.79 6.79
CA ALA A 72 -10.08 -3.99 7.44
C ALA A 72 -9.65 -5.07 6.42
N GLU A 73 -10.39 -5.21 5.32
CA GLU A 73 -10.04 -6.12 4.24
C GLU A 73 -8.78 -5.67 3.48
N ALA A 74 -8.66 -4.39 3.12
CA ALA A 74 -7.48 -3.84 2.47
C ALA A 74 -6.22 -4.06 3.31
N GLN A 75 -6.29 -3.79 4.62
CA GLN A 75 -5.20 -4.01 5.56
C GLN A 75 -4.86 -5.50 5.73
N ARG A 76 -5.85 -6.39 5.77
CA ARG A 76 -5.61 -7.85 5.77
C ARG A 76 -4.83 -8.26 4.53
N ARG A 77 -5.27 -7.85 3.33
CA ARG A 77 -4.60 -8.17 2.06
C ARG A 77 -3.17 -7.62 2.01
N ALA A 78 -2.92 -6.43 2.57
CA ALA A 78 -1.58 -5.87 2.64
C ALA A 78 -0.66 -6.70 3.56
N ARG A 79 -1.14 -7.10 4.73
CA ARG A 79 -0.39 -7.99 5.64
C ARG A 79 -0.08 -9.34 5.01
N THR A 80 -1.06 -9.96 4.34
CA THR A 80 -0.85 -11.23 3.63
C THR A 80 0.19 -11.08 2.53
N TRP A 81 0.16 -9.97 1.78
CA TRP A 81 1.15 -9.70 0.74
C TRP A 81 2.56 -9.58 1.33
N LEU A 82 2.74 -8.82 2.41
CA LEU A 82 4.03 -8.69 3.11
C LEU A 82 4.52 -10.04 3.66
N ALA A 83 3.65 -10.84 4.26
CA ALA A 83 4.02 -12.15 4.79
C ALA A 83 4.50 -13.11 3.69
N GLY A 84 3.92 -13.03 2.49
CA GLY A 84 4.39 -13.81 1.34
C GLY A 84 5.72 -13.32 0.76
N HIS A 85 6.02 -12.02 0.85
CA HIS A 85 7.26 -11.44 0.31
C HIS A 85 8.41 -11.42 1.33
N ALA A 86 8.13 -11.53 2.63
CA ALA A 86 9.14 -11.62 3.69
C ALA A 86 9.70 -13.05 3.89
N ALA A 87 9.07 -14.06 3.27
CA ALA A 87 9.47 -15.46 3.37
C ALA A 87 10.50 -15.90 2.31
N HIS A 88 11.00 -14.95 1.50
CA HIS A 88 12.03 -15.13 0.49
C HIS A 88 13.18 -14.16 0.77
#